data_AF-A0A9P7FU69-F1
#
_entry.id   AF-A0A9P7FU69-F1
#
_cell.length_a   1.000
_cell.length_b   1.000
_cell.length_c   1.000
_cell.angle_alpha   90.00
_cell.angle_beta   90.00
_cell.angle_gamma   90.00
#
_symmetry.space_group_name_H-M   'P 1'
#
loop_
_entity.id
_entity.type
_entity.pdbx_description
1 polymer ?
#
loop_
_entity_poly.entity_id
_entity_poly.type
_entity_poly.pdbx_seq_one_letter_code
_entity_poly.pdbx_strand_id
1 'polypeptide(L)'
;MIMKREIAVERKCMEEQSKDMQRTLQKHTVEQNRAMEEKRIVETWISRSKNEVEEKEQKMKNGWESLEREQAKLKMDRVSIGERAARGRKESSGGEDRKRKKACTRSGAGPSTTLNSGHKRRTQKVLIRDHVYDDQFWHNDTALERFLLVIEIFEKVTFSKELQPLTIGSVPWPVLERSVLSSNSDELKVTWDDVDEFFAYVKSEYRSAEEYKKLVVRVHRMFHPDRWCSRRLLDSVQDLTVRKMLDDYGNAVAQAITSIWILTK
;
A
#
# COMPACT_ATOMS: atom_id res chain seq x y z
N MET A 1 -84.72 40.86 -21.65
CA MET A 1 -83.26 41.15 -21.57
C MET A 1 -82.49 40.25 -20.60
N ILE A 2 -83.12 39.69 -19.55
CA ILE A 2 -82.44 38.90 -18.50
C ILE A 2 -81.84 37.58 -19.04
N MET A 3 -82.60 36.77 -19.79
CA MET A 3 -82.11 35.49 -20.34
C MET A 3 -80.85 35.59 -21.23
N LYS A 4 -80.68 36.69 -21.98
CA LYS A 4 -79.48 36.89 -22.82
C LYS A 4 -78.21 37.08 -21.98
N ARG A 5 -78.33 37.58 -20.75
CA ARG A 5 -77.20 37.76 -19.83
C ARG A 5 -76.76 36.44 -19.19
N GLU A 6 -77.71 35.60 -18.78
CA GLU A 6 -77.41 34.26 -18.20
C GLU A 6 -76.67 33.37 -19.20
N ILE A 7 -77.17 33.26 -20.44
CA ILE A 7 -76.51 32.47 -21.49
C ILE A 7 -75.09 32.98 -21.78
N ALA A 8 -74.87 34.30 -21.70
CA ALA A 8 -73.55 34.89 -21.91
C ALA A 8 -72.58 34.58 -20.76
N VAL A 9 -73.08 34.52 -19.52
CA VAL A 9 -72.28 34.13 -18.34
C VAL A 9 -71.92 32.65 -18.40
N GLU A 10 -72.87 31.77 -18.73
CA GLU A 10 -72.62 30.33 -18.88
C GLU A 10 -71.60 30.05 -19.98
N ARG A 11 -71.70 30.70 -21.15
CA ARG A 11 -70.71 30.55 -22.23
C ARG A 11 -69.31 30.98 -21.80
N LYS A 12 -69.18 32.10 -21.09
CA LYS A 12 -67.89 32.56 -20.56
C LYS A 12 -67.31 31.55 -19.56
N CYS A 13 -68.14 31.02 -18.67
CA CYS A 13 -67.72 30.00 -17.71
C CYS A 13 -67.22 28.72 -18.40
N MET A 14 -67.96 28.23 -19.41
CA MET A 14 -67.56 27.05 -20.20
C MET A 14 -66.29 27.29 -21.01
N GLU A 15 -66.13 28.49 -21.60
CA GLU A 15 -64.92 28.86 -22.35
C GLU A 15 -63.69 28.95 -21.43
N GLU A 16 -63.86 29.48 -20.23
CA GLU A 16 -62.81 29.55 -19.20
C GLU A 16 -62.43 28.15 -18.70
N GLN A 17 -63.41 27.29 -18.42
CA GLN A 17 -63.17 25.88 -18.09
C GLN A 17 -62.43 25.14 -19.21
N SER A 18 -62.80 25.37 -20.47
CA SER A 18 -62.10 24.77 -21.62
C SER A 18 -60.66 25.25 -21.74
N LYS A 19 -60.40 26.54 -21.49
CA LYS A 19 -59.04 27.11 -21.51
C LYS A 19 -58.18 26.55 -20.38
N ASP A 20 -58.73 26.39 -19.18
CA ASP A 20 -58.01 25.80 -18.06
C ASP A 20 -57.74 24.31 -18.25
N MET A 21 -58.67 23.58 -18.86
CA MET A 21 -58.44 22.19 -19.27
C MET A 21 -57.33 22.08 -20.34
N GLN A 22 -57.28 22.98 -21.32
CA GLN A 22 -56.19 23.02 -22.29
C GLN A 22 -54.84 23.37 -21.65
N ARG A 23 -54.81 24.33 -20.70
CA ARG A 23 -53.60 24.70 -19.96
C ARG A 23 -53.07 23.55 -19.11
N THR A 24 -53.95 22.79 -18.45
CA THR A 24 -53.55 21.63 -17.63
C THR A 24 -52.99 20.51 -18.48
N LEU A 25 -53.64 20.20 -19.62
CA LEU A 25 -53.10 19.23 -20.59
C LEU A 25 -51.75 19.67 -21.13
N GLN A 26 -51.60 20.94 -21.53
CA GLN A 26 -50.33 21.46 -22.05
C GLN A 26 -49.22 21.40 -21.00
N LYS A 27 -49.51 21.76 -19.73
CA LYS A 27 -48.57 21.63 -18.61
C LYS A 27 -48.11 20.18 -18.43
N HIS A 28 -49.06 19.24 -18.41
CA HIS A 28 -48.74 17.81 -18.26
C HIS A 28 -47.87 17.28 -19.41
N THR A 29 -48.13 17.67 -20.65
CA THR A 29 -47.30 17.27 -21.80
C THR A 29 -45.88 17.81 -21.71
N VAL A 30 -45.72 19.08 -21.29
CA VAL A 30 -44.38 19.68 -21.08
C VAL A 30 -43.63 18.96 -19.96
N GLU A 31 -44.32 18.64 -18.87
CA GLU A 31 -43.74 17.93 -17.72
C GLU A 31 -43.32 16.49 -18.08
N GLN A 32 -44.15 15.77 -18.86
CA GLN A 32 -43.80 14.45 -19.38
C GLN A 32 -42.57 14.50 -20.31
N ASN A 33 -42.50 15.48 -21.20
CA ASN A 33 -41.34 15.63 -22.09
C ASN A 33 -40.07 15.98 -21.31
N ARG A 34 -40.17 16.84 -20.29
CA ARG A 34 -39.05 17.15 -19.40
C ARG A 34 -38.56 15.92 -18.65
N ALA A 35 -39.48 15.13 -18.08
CA ALA A 35 -39.14 13.89 -17.37
C ALA A 35 -38.49 12.85 -18.30
N MET A 36 -38.93 12.76 -19.56
CA MET A 36 -38.28 11.89 -20.55
C MET A 36 -36.85 12.36 -20.88
N GLU A 37 -36.63 13.66 -21.04
CA GLU A 37 -35.30 14.19 -21.34
C GLU A 37 -34.34 14.02 -20.15
N GLU A 38 -34.80 14.27 -18.93
CA GLU A 38 -34.02 14.01 -17.71
C GLU A 38 -33.62 12.53 -17.60
N LYS A 39 -34.52 11.59 -17.93
CA LYS A 39 -34.18 10.16 -17.99
C LYS A 39 -33.11 9.86 -19.04
N ARG A 40 -33.18 10.45 -20.25
CA ARG A 40 -32.17 10.25 -21.30
C ARG A 40 -30.79 10.79 -20.89
N ILE A 41 -30.74 11.92 -20.21
CA ILE A 41 -29.49 12.48 -19.67
C ILE A 41 -28.88 11.54 -18.64
N VAL A 42 -29.69 10.98 -17.73
CA VAL A 42 -29.20 10.03 -16.72
C VAL A 42 -28.71 8.73 -17.37
N GLU A 43 -29.44 8.16 -18.34
CA GLU A 43 -29.03 6.94 -19.04
C GLU A 43 -27.72 7.12 -19.83
N THR A 44 -27.55 8.26 -20.51
CA THR A 44 -26.30 8.57 -21.22
C THR A 44 -25.12 8.75 -20.27
N TRP A 45 -25.35 9.37 -19.10
CA TRP A 45 -24.32 9.50 -18.07
C TRP A 45 -23.92 8.14 -17.47
N ILE A 46 -24.90 7.28 -17.15
CA ILE A 46 -24.63 5.91 -16.65
C ILE A 46 -23.86 5.11 -17.70
N SER A 47 -24.25 5.19 -18.98
CA SER A 47 -23.57 4.47 -20.06
C SER A 47 -22.13 4.92 -20.24
N ARG A 48 -21.87 6.24 -20.17
CA ARG A 48 -20.51 6.79 -20.22
C ARG A 48 -19.65 6.33 -19.05
N SER A 49 -20.22 6.33 -17.84
CA SER A 49 -19.53 5.87 -16.64
C SER A 49 -19.17 4.38 -16.70
N LYS A 50 -20.09 3.53 -17.19
CA LYS A 50 -19.82 2.10 -17.40
C LYS A 50 -18.68 1.86 -18.41
N ASN A 51 -18.70 2.55 -19.55
CA ASN A 51 -17.65 2.42 -20.55
C ASN A 51 -16.28 2.86 -20.02
N GLU A 52 -16.22 3.91 -19.19
CA GLU A 52 -14.96 4.37 -18.59
C GLU A 52 -14.38 3.35 -17.58
N VAL A 53 -15.25 2.68 -16.82
CA VAL A 53 -14.82 1.60 -15.91
C VAL A 53 -14.30 0.41 -16.71
N GLU A 54 -15.03 -0.02 -17.74
CA GLU A 54 -14.62 -1.14 -18.60
C GLU A 54 -13.29 -0.85 -19.32
N GLU A 55 -13.09 0.38 -19.82
CA GLU A 55 -11.82 0.78 -20.44
C GLU A 55 -10.65 0.73 -19.44
N LYS A 56 -10.86 1.16 -18.20
CA LYS A 56 -9.85 1.10 -17.14
C LYS A 56 -9.53 -0.34 -16.74
N GLU A 57 -10.54 -1.20 -16.63
CA GLU A 57 -10.35 -2.64 -16.35
C GLU A 57 -9.57 -3.31 -17.49
N GLN A 58 -9.89 -3.00 -18.73
CA GLN A 58 -9.20 -3.56 -19.89
C GLN A 58 -7.74 -3.06 -19.97
N LYS A 59 -7.49 -1.78 -19.68
CA LYS A 59 -6.13 -1.24 -19.54
C LYS A 59 -5.34 -1.91 -18.42
N MET A 60 -5.95 -2.13 -17.26
CA MET A 60 -5.32 -2.85 -16.15
C MET A 60 -5.00 -4.30 -16.52
N LYS A 61 -5.94 -5.00 -17.13
CA LYS A 61 -5.76 -6.40 -17.59
C LYS A 61 -4.62 -6.53 -18.59
N ASN A 62 -4.56 -5.65 -19.59
CA ASN A 62 -3.48 -5.63 -20.58
C ASN A 62 -2.13 -5.28 -19.94
N GLY A 63 -2.11 -4.36 -18.96
CA GLY A 63 -0.91 -4.01 -18.20
C GLY A 63 -0.35 -5.18 -17.40
N TRP A 64 -1.23 -5.93 -16.73
CA TRP A 64 -0.86 -7.15 -16.00
C TRP A 64 -0.32 -8.25 -16.92
N GLU A 65 -0.96 -8.49 -18.05
CA GLU A 65 -0.49 -9.49 -19.03
C GLU A 65 0.88 -9.11 -19.62
N SER A 66 1.13 -7.81 -19.85
CA SER A 66 2.44 -7.32 -20.28
C SER A 66 3.53 -7.56 -19.24
N LEU A 67 3.26 -7.27 -17.97
CA LEU A 67 4.19 -7.51 -16.86
C LEU A 67 4.48 -9.00 -16.67
N GLU A 68 3.48 -9.86 -16.84
CA GLU A 68 3.65 -11.31 -16.74
C GLU A 68 4.54 -11.85 -17.87
N ARG A 69 4.33 -11.39 -19.11
CA ARG A 69 5.20 -11.73 -20.24
C ARG A 69 6.64 -11.28 -20.03
N GLU A 70 6.85 -10.10 -19.45
CA GLU A 70 8.19 -9.59 -19.14
C GLU A 70 8.87 -10.41 -18.04
N GLN A 71 8.16 -10.75 -16.97
CA GLN A 71 8.69 -11.65 -15.93
C GLN A 71 9.02 -13.03 -16.49
N ALA A 72 8.18 -13.59 -17.36
CA ALA A 72 8.44 -14.88 -18.00
C ALA A 72 9.74 -14.82 -18.83
N LYS A 73 9.94 -13.75 -19.60
CA LYS A 73 11.16 -13.52 -20.38
C LYS A 73 12.41 -13.46 -19.49
N LEU A 74 12.36 -12.70 -18.39
CA LEU A 74 13.47 -12.62 -17.43
C LEU A 74 13.78 -13.96 -16.77
N LYS A 75 12.76 -14.78 -16.47
CA LYS A 75 12.96 -16.14 -15.95
C LYS A 75 13.65 -17.03 -16.98
N MET A 76 13.24 -16.99 -18.25
CA MET A 76 13.90 -17.76 -19.32
C MET A 76 15.35 -17.32 -19.53
N ASP A 77 15.63 -16.02 -19.51
CA ASP A 77 16.99 -15.49 -19.65
C ASP A 77 17.89 -15.94 -18.49
N ARG A 78 17.38 -15.93 -17.25
CA ARG A 78 18.14 -16.44 -16.08
C ARG A 78 18.47 -17.92 -16.20
N VAL A 79 17.54 -18.74 -16.71
CA VAL A 79 17.78 -20.17 -16.96
C VAL A 79 18.84 -20.36 -18.03
N SER A 80 18.76 -19.63 -19.15
CA SER A 80 19.73 -19.69 -20.25
C SER A 80 21.14 -19.26 -19.82
N ILE A 81 21.26 -18.18 -19.03
CA ILE A 81 22.54 -17.74 -18.46
C ILE A 81 23.10 -18.80 -17.49
N GLY A 82 22.24 -19.38 -16.64
CA GLY A 82 22.62 -20.45 -15.72
C GLY A 82 23.13 -21.70 -16.44
N GLU A 83 22.49 -22.09 -17.54
CA GLU A 83 22.87 -23.27 -18.33
C GLU A 83 24.19 -23.07 -19.07
N ARG A 84 24.42 -21.88 -19.66
CA ARG A 84 25.71 -21.51 -20.26
C ARG A 84 26.84 -21.51 -19.22
N ALA A 85 26.60 -20.97 -18.03
CA ALA A 85 27.58 -20.97 -16.95
C ALA A 85 27.88 -22.40 -16.44
N ALA A 86 26.87 -23.27 -16.35
CA ALA A 86 27.04 -24.66 -15.96
C ALA A 86 27.83 -25.47 -17.01
N ARG A 87 27.60 -25.24 -18.31
CA ARG A 87 28.36 -25.89 -19.40
C ARG A 87 29.83 -25.44 -19.39
N GLY A 88 30.10 -24.15 -19.22
CA GLY A 88 31.48 -23.63 -19.11
C GLY A 88 32.26 -24.21 -17.92
N ARG A 89 31.61 -24.41 -16.76
CA ARG A 89 32.27 -25.05 -15.59
C ARG A 89 32.64 -26.50 -15.85
N LYS A 90 31.80 -27.28 -16.55
CA LYS A 90 32.10 -28.68 -16.88
C LYS A 90 33.28 -28.81 -17.84
N GLU A 91 33.38 -27.91 -18.83
CA GLU A 91 34.48 -27.89 -19.80
C GLU A 91 35.83 -27.48 -19.17
N SER A 92 35.84 -26.51 -18.24
CA SER A 92 37.07 -26.15 -17.51
C SER A 92 37.53 -27.21 -16.50
N SER A 93 36.60 -27.90 -15.82
CA SER A 93 36.97 -28.95 -14.86
C SER A 93 37.58 -30.21 -15.51
N GLY A 94 37.22 -30.50 -16.77
CA GLY A 94 37.78 -31.66 -17.51
C GLY A 94 39.26 -31.52 -17.89
N GLY A 95 39.79 -30.29 -17.95
CA GLY A 95 41.19 -30.01 -18.30
C GLY A 95 42.14 -29.93 -17.10
N GLU A 96 41.67 -29.47 -15.94
CA GLU A 96 42.51 -29.25 -14.74
C GLU A 96 42.68 -30.48 -13.83
N ASP A 97 41.70 -31.40 -13.80
CA ASP A 97 41.79 -32.61 -12.96
C ASP A 97 42.86 -33.62 -13.44
N ARG A 98 43.28 -33.55 -14.71
CA ARG A 98 44.40 -34.36 -15.22
C ARG A 98 45.78 -33.78 -14.88
N LYS A 99 45.86 -32.49 -14.51
CA LYS A 99 47.10 -31.83 -14.05
C LYS A 99 47.22 -31.75 -12.53
N ARG A 100 46.12 -31.68 -11.77
CA ARG A 100 46.15 -31.59 -10.29
C ARG A 100 46.41 -32.89 -9.53
N LYS A 101 46.17 -34.07 -10.12
CA LYS A 101 46.54 -35.36 -9.49
C LYS A 101 48.05 -35.64 -9.37
N LYS A 102 48.92 -34.77 -9.90
CA LYS A 102 50.39 -34.87 -9.74
C LYS A 102 51.00 -33.83 -8.78
N ALA A 103 50.22 -32.93 -8.18
CA ALA A 103 50.75 -31.82 -7.38
C ALA A 103 50.27 -31.77 -5.91
N CYS A 104 49.36 -32.66 -5.49
CA CYS A 104 48.74 -32.60 -4.16
C CYS A 104 49.31 -33.66 -3.19
N THR A 105 50.58 -33.54 -2.82
CA THR A 105 51.14 -34.12 -1.58
C THR A 105 51.87 -33.08 -0.72
N ARG A 106 51.70 -31.78 -0.97
CA ARG A 106 52.21 -30.73 -0.09
C ARG A 106 51.32 -29.50 -0.13
N SER A 107 51.11 -28.92 1.05
CA SER A 107 50.43 -27.65 1.32
C SER A 107 48.92 -27.74 1.51
N GLY A 108 48.54 -28.09 2.74
CA GLY A 108 47.32 -27.57 3.34
C GLY A 108 47.52 -26.11 3.77
N ALA A 109 46.49 -25.28 3.59
CA ALA A 109 46.16 -24.10 4.39
C ALA A 109 44.89 -23.40 3.83
N GLY A 110 43.78 -23.58 4.55
CA GLY A 110 42.74 -22.58 4.85
C GLY A 110 41.98 -21.84 3.73
N PRO A 111 40.65 -22.01 3.63
CA PRO A 111 39.78 -21.07 2.94
C PRO A 111 39.07 -20.10 3.91
N SER A 112 39.11 -18.82 3.53
CA SER A 112 38.00 -17.85 3.63
C SER A 112 37.60 -17.29 5.00
N THR A 113 38.10 -16.08 5.32
CA THR A 113 37.64 -15.27 6.48
C THR A 113 37.42 -13.79 6.18
N THR A 114 37.21 -13.38 4.93
CA THR A 114 37.15 -11.94 4.56
C THR A 114 35.76 -11.37 4.21
N LEU A 115 34.67 -12.15 4.24
CA LEU A 115 33.32 -11.63 3.91
C LEU A 115 32.42 -11.31 5.12
N ASN A 116 32.84 -11.65 6.35
CA ASN A 116 32.01 -11.50 7.55
C ASN A 116 32.15 -10.15 8.29
N SER A 117 33.14 -9.32 7.95
CA SER A 117 33.46 -8.10 8.73
C SER A 117 32.59 -6.88 8.38
N GLY A 118 32.03 -6.83 7.16
CA GLY A 118 31.18 -5.72 6.72
C GLY A 118 29.72 -5.78 7.23
N HIS A 119 29.19 -6.99 7.44
CA HIS A 119 27.80 -7.20 7.85
C HIS A 119 27.60 -7.01 9.35
N LYS A 120 28.56 -7.44 10.19
CA LYS A 120 28.54 -7.20 11.65
C LYS A 120 28.52 -5.71 12.01
N ARG A 121 29.18 -4.85 11.22
CA ARG A 121 29.14 -3.38 11.42
C ARG A 121 27.80 -2.73 11.06
N ARG A 122 26.94 -3.39 10.26
CA ARG A 122 25.62 -2.86 9.89
C ARG A 122 24.54 -3.26 10.89
N THR A 123 24.56 -4.50 11.40
CA THR A 123 23.63 -4.96 12.45
C THR A 123 23.86 -4.25 13.79
N GLN A 124 25.11 -3.92 14.13
CA GLN A 124 25.41 -3.19 15.37
C GLN A 124 24.88 -1.75 15.37
N LYS A 125 24.69 -1.10 14.21
CA LYS A 125 24.15 0.27 14.13
C LYS A 125 22.65 0.37 14.44
N VAL A 126 21.90 -0.72 14.27
CA VAL A 126 20.45 -0.73 14.56
C VAL A 126 20.24 -0.89 16.06
N LEU A 127 20.95 -1.83 16.70
CA LEU A 127 20.85 -2.06 18.15
C LEU A 127 21.44 -0.94 19.01
N ILE A 128 22.51 -0.25 18.56
CA ILE A 128 23.10 0.86 19.33
C ILE A 128 22.16 2.09 19.36
N ARG A 129 21.20 2.21 18.44
CA ARG A 129 20.39 3.43 18.31
C ARG A 129 19.15 3.48 19.19
N ASP A 130 18.52 2.35 19.51
CA ASP A 130 17.38 2.35 20.43
C ASP A 130 17.78 2.75 21.86
N HIS A 131 19.05 2.58 22.23
CA HIS A 131 19.61 3.07 23.51
C HIS A 131 19.88 4.58 23.55
N VAL A 132 19.85 5.29 22.41
CA VAL A 132 20.14 6.73 22.36
C VAL A 132 18.99 7.55 22.91
N TYR A 133 17.77 7.04 22.77
CA TYR A 133 16.63 7.65 23.39
C TYR A 133 16.63 7.16 24.84
N ASP A 134 16.80 8.05 25.82
CA ASP A 134 16.67 7.70 27.24
C ASP A 134 15.19 7.81 27.63
N ASP A 135 14.66 6.92 28.48
CA ASP A 135 13.21 6.87 28.82
C ASP A 135 12.70 8.23 29.34
N GLN A 136 13.61 9.02 29.92
CA GLN A 136 13.32 10.32 30.53
C GLN A 136 13.06 11.46 29.54
N PHE A 137 13.33 11.30 28.24
CA PHE A 137 13.23 12.40 27.25
C PHE A 137 12.42 12.04 26.01
N TRP A 138 11.45 11.14 26.15
CA TRP A 138 10.59 10.77 25.04
C TRP A 138 9.47 11.80 24.81
N HIS A 139 9.55 12.52 23.69
CA HIS A 139 8.54 13.49 23.25
C HIS A 139 7.95 13.08 21.88
N ASN A 140 6.83 13.67 21.50
CA ASN A 140 6.19 13.40 20.20
C ASN A 140 7.13 13.68 19.01
N ASP A 141 7.94 14.74 19.08
CA ASP A 141 8.95 15.07 18.05
C ASP A 141 9.96 13.92 17.91
N THR A 142 10.41 13.39 19.05
CA THR A 142 11.35 12.27 19.11
C THR A 142 10.76 10.99 18.51
N ALA A 143 9.48 10.73 18.77
CA ALA A 143 8.76 9.59 18.19
C ALA A 143 8.70 9.70 16.66
N LEU A 144 8.40 10.88 16.12
CA LEU A 144 8.39 11.14 14.68
C LEU A 144 9.80 11.01 14.06
N GLU A 145 10.83 11.59 14.67
CA GLU A 145 12.21 11.46 14.20
C GLU A 145 12.65 10.00 14.15
N ARG A 146 12.38 9.25 15.22
CA ARG A 146 12.67 7.81 15.32
C ARG A 146 11.91 7.04 14.24
N PHE A 147 10.63 7.31 14.06
CA PHE A 147 9.81 6.68 13.03
C PHE A 147 10.39 6.89 11.63
N LEU A 148 10.69 8.14 11.24
CA LEU A 148 11.26 8.46 9.93
C LEU A 148 12.63 7.79 9.72
N LEU A 149 13.47 7.77 10.75
CA LEU A 149 14.76 7.09 10.72
C LEU A 149 14.61 5.58 10.50
N VAL A 150 13.70 4.95 11.23
CA VAL A 150 13.46 3.51 11.15
C VAL A 150 12.86 3.13 9.80
N ILE A 151 11.98 3.95 9.20
CA ILE A 151 11.47 3.74 7.84
C ILE A 151 12.62 3.61 6.83
N GLU A 152 13.56 4.56 6.86
CA GLU A 152 14.69 4.58 5.93
C GLU A 152 15.57 3.32 6.04
N ILE A 153 15.70 2.77 7.25
CA ILE A 153 16.45 1.55 7.50
C ILE A 153 15.64 0.32 7.09
N PHE A 154 14.39 0.24 7.54
CA PHE A 154 13.49 -0.89 7.32
C PHE A 154 13.26 -1.17 5.84
N GLU A 155 13.18 -0.14 4.99
CA GLU A 155 13.02 -0.32 3.54
C GLU A 155 14.29 -0.82 2.84
N LYS A 156 15.48 -0.51 3.38
CA LYS A 156 16.78 -0.88 2.77
C LYS A 156 17.33 -2.21 3.27
N VAL A 157 16.94 -2.64 4.47
CA VAL A 157 17.45 -3.86 5.09
C VAL A 157 16.83 -5.11 4.46
N THR A 158 17.68 -6.09 4.17
CA THR A 158 17.27 -7.45 3.83
C THR A 158 17.31 -8.30 5.10
N PHE A 159 16.15 -8.56 5.67
CA PHE A 159 16.04 -9.39 6.87
C PHE A 159 16.27 -10.87 6.54
N SER A 160 16.94 -11.58 7.44
CA SER A 160 17.24 -13.01 7.30
C SER A 160 17.38 -13.66 8.66
N LYS A 161 16.96 -14.92 8.77
CA LYS A 161 16.93 -15.65 10.05
C LYS A 161 18.30 -15.74 10.73
N GLU A 162 19.37 -15.85 9.96
CA GLU A 162 20.74 -16.10 10.45
C GLU A 162 21.55 -14.83 10.69
N LEU A 163 21.44 -13.84 9.80
CA LEU A 163 22.33 -12.67 9.82
C LEU A 163 21.67 -11.42 10.41
N GLN A 164 20.37 -11.22 10.18
CA GLN A 164 19.65 -10.02 10.59
C GLN A 164 18.16 -10.35 10.76
N PRO A 165 17.77 -11.02 11.86
CA PRO A 165 16.38 -11.32 12.12
C PRO A 165 15.59 -10.02 12.33
N LEU A 166 14.34 -10.01 11.87
CA LEU A 166 13.43 -8.92 12.20
C LEU A 166 13.13 -8.94 13.70
N THR A 167 13.23 -7.77 14.33
CA THR A 167 12.90 -7.55 15.73
C THR A 167 11.81 -6.49 15.85
N ILE A 168 11.13 -6.42 17.00
CA ILE A 168 10.07 -5.44 17.27
C ILE A 168 10.58 -4.01 17.05
N GLY A 169 11.76 -3.66 17.58
CA GLY A 169 12.36 -2.33 17.42
C GLY A 169 12.77 -2.00 15.98
N SER A 170 12.96 -3.01 15.11
CA SER A 170 13.32 -2.78 13.71
C SER A 170 12.14 -2.35 12.84
N VAL A 171 10.90 -2.50 13.32
CA VAL A 171 9.70 -2.07 12.60
C VAL A 171 9.39 -0.61 12.96
N PRO A 172 9.13 0.26 11.97
CA PRO A 172 8.75 1.65 12.21
C PRO A 172 7.28 1.73 12.65
N TRP A 173 6.98 1.37 13.89
CA TRP A 173 5.63 1.50 14.44
C TRP A 173 5.22 2.98 14.54
N PRO A 174 4.09 3.40 13.95
CA PRO A 174 3.58 4.77 14.01
C PRO A 174 2.85 4.99 15.34
N VAL A 175 3.61 5.12 16.44
CA VAL A 175 3.08 5.31 17.79
C VAL A 175 3.85 6.42 18.49
N LEU A 176 3.14 7.19 19.32
CA LEU A 176 3.76 8.25 20.13
C LEU A 176 4.31 7.73 21.45
N GLU A 177 3.78 6.64 22.00
CA GLU A 177 4.21 6.12 23.29
C GLU A 177 5.45 5.21 23.18
N ARG A 178 6.46 5.46 24.02
CA ARG A 178 7.69 4.67 24.02
C ARG A 178 7.55 3.28 24.61
N SER A 179 6.67 3.11 25.60
CA SER A 179 6.47 1.84 26.30
C SER A 179 6.21 0.70 25.31
N VAL A 180 5.46 1.00 24.25
CA VAL A 180 5.14 0.14 23.10
C VAL A 180 6.39 -0.26 22.28
N LEU A 181 7.45 0.54 22.32
CA LEU A 181 8.66 0.39 21.50
C LEU A 181 9.85 -0.21 22.26
N SER A 182 9.72 -0.44 23.57
CA SER A 182 10.83 -0.93 24.39
C SER A 182 11.19 -2.37 24.00
N SER A 183 12.43 -2.57 23.54
CA SER A 183 12.95 -3.88 23.13
C SER A 183 12.98 -4.94 24.24
N ASN A 184 12.73 -4.54 25.50
CA ASN A 184 12.74 -5.42 26.67
C ASN A 184 11.34 -5.83 27.16
N SER A 185 10.26 -5.23 26.62
CA SER A 185 8.90 -5.64 26.96
C SER A 185 8.44 -6.70 25.98
N ASP A 186 8.10 -7.88 26.48
CA ASP A 186 7.40 -8.94 25.73
C ASP A 186 5.98 -8.53 25.29
N GLU A 187 5.58 -7.27 25.53
CA GLU A 187 4.24 -6.73 25.29
C GLU A 187 4.32 -5.51 24.36
N LEU A 188 4.56 -5.74 23.06
CA LEU A 188 4.16 -4.77 22.05
C LEU A 188 2.63 -4.70 22.08
N LYS A 189 2.03 -3.53 22.29
CA LYS A 189 0.58 -3.34 22.17
C LYS A 189 0.30 -2.11 21.34
N VAL A 190 0.19 -2.29 20.03
CA VAL A 190 -0.22 -1.23 19.11
C VAL A 190 -1.72 -1.34 18.87
N THR A 191 -2.44 -0.29 19.20
CA THR A 191 -3.88 -0.16 18.95
C THR A 191 -4.14 0.77 17.77
N TRP A 192 -5.39 0.84 17.31
CA TRP A 192 -5.76 1.76 16.25
C TRP A 192 -5.66 3.21 16.69
N ASP A 193 -6.04 3.51 17.93
CA ASP A 193 -6.00 4.86 18.50
C ASP A 193 -4.57 5.40 18.53
N ASP A 194 -3.57 4.57 18.87
CA ASP A 194 -2.15 4.97 18.87
C ASP A 194 -1.68 5.43 17.47
N VAL A 195 -2.17 4.76 16.42
CA VAL A 195 -1.84 5.09 15.02
C VAL A 195 -2.52 6.39 14.61
N ASP A 196 -3.80 6.56 14.96
CA ASP A 196 -4.55 7.77 14.65
C ASP A 196 -3.97 8.99 15.38
N GLU A 197 -3.62 8.86 16.65
CA GLU A 197 -2.95 9.91 17.42
C GLU A 197 -1.59 10.29 16.82
N PHE A 198 -0.79 9.29 16.44
CA PHE A 198 0.48 9.54 15.77
C PHE A 198 0.27 10.32 14.47
N PHE A 199 -0.65 9.89 13.60
CA PHE A 199 -0.89 10.57 12.33
C PHE A 199 -1.60 11.92 12.47
N ALA A 200 -2.36 12.16 13.54
CA ALA A 200 -2.89 13.47 13.88
C ALA A 200 -1.77 14.45 14.24
N TYR A 201 -0.83 14.02 15.08
CA TYR A 201 0.35 14.81 15.43
C TYR A 201 1.26 15.06 14.20
N VAL A 202 1.53 14.03 13.39
CA VAL A 202 2.29 14.21 12.15
C VAL A 202 1.62 15.23 11.22
N LYS A 203 0.29 15.22 11.13
CA LYS A 203 -0.46 16.19 10.33
C LYS A 203 -0.28 17.63 10.82
N SER A 204 -0.12 17.86 12.13
CA SER A 204 0.14 19.22 12.65
C SER A 204 1.58 19.69 12.41
N GLU A 205 2.54 18.76 12.38
CA GLU A 205 3.94 19.10 12.11
C GLU A 205 4.22 19.40 10.63
N TYR A 206 3.53 18.70 9.72
CA TYR A 206 3.69 18.94 8.29
C TYR A 206 2.98 20.23 7.84
N ARG A 207 3.77 21.20 7.37
CA ARG A 207 3.25 22.46 6.78
C ARG A 207 2.53 22.24 5.44
N SER A 208 2.93 21.20 4.69
CA SER A 208 2.35 20.89 3.38
C SER A 208 1.50 19.62 3.42
N ALA A 209 0.24 19.75 2.99
CA ALA A 209 -0.67 18.62 2.85
C ALA A 209 -0.15 17.55 1.87
N GLU A 210 0.65 17.95 0.86
CA GLU A 210 1.25 17.00 -0.09
C GLU A 210 2.33 16.13 0.55
N GLU A 211 3.15 16.70 1.43
CA GLU A 211 4.21 15.97 2.12
C GLU A 211 3.62 14.96 3.12
N TYR A 212 2.58 15.37 3.85
CA TYR A 212 1.79 14.47 4.69
C TYR A 212 1.20 13.31 3.86
N LYS A 213 0.55 13.62 2.73
CA LYS A 213 0.00 12.60 1.83
C LYS A 213 1.06 11.63 1.31
N LYS A 214 2.25 12.14 0.94
CA LYS A 214 3.39 11.30 0.51
C LYS A 214 3.83 10.35 1.62
N LEU A 215 3.91 10.82 2.86
CA LEU A 215 4.26 9.98 4.00
C LEU A 215 3.19 8.90 4.26
N VAL A 216 1.90 9.26 4.29
CA VAL A 216 0.80 8.30 4.47
C VAL A 216 0.81 7.23 3.39
N VAL A 217 0.99 7.60 2.11
CA VAL A 217 1.10 6.64 1.00
C VAL A 217 2.30 5.71 1.18
N ARG A 218 3.45 6.23 1.61
CA ARG A 218 4.67 5.44 1.87
C ARG A 218 4.42 4.42 2.97
N VAL A 219 3.82 4.84 4.09
CA VAL A 219 3.54 3.99 5.25
C VAL A 219 2.48 2.93 4.91
N HIS A 220 1.40 3.32 4.23
CA HIS A 220 0.37 2.40 3.73
C HIS A 220 0.98 1.28 2.87
N ARG A 221 1.86 1.63 1.92
CA ARG A 221 2.56 0.62 1.10
C ARG A 221 3.50 -0.24 1.93
N MET A 222 4.14 0.32 2.94
CA MET A 222 5.12 -0.38 3.78
C MET A 222 4.47 -1.44 4.67
N PHE A 223 3.32 -1.12 5.27
CA PHE A 223 2.54 -2.03 6.13
C PHE A 223 1.57 -2.93 5.35
N HIS A 224 1.53 -2.85 4.02
CA HIS A 224 0.67 -3.71 3.24
C HIS A 224 1.05 -5.20 3.44
N PRO A 225 0.09 -6.10 3.75
CA PRO A 225 0.36 -7.50 4.03
C PRO A 225 1.14 -8.20 2.90
N ASP A 226 0.80 -7.93 1.64
CA ASP A 226 1.50 -8.46 0.47
C ASP A 226 2.99 -8.04 0.42
N ARG A 227 3.32 -6.82 0.87
CA ARG A 227 4.72 -6.35 0.90
C ARG A 227 5.50 -7.07 1.99
N TRP A 228 4.88 -7.38 3.12
CA TRP A 228 5.51 -8.16 4.19
C TRP A 228 5.74 -9.61 3.78
N CYS A 229 4.74 -10.21 3.13
CA CYS A 229 4.81 -11.57 2.60
C CYS A 229 5.89 -11.71 1.52
N SER A 230 5.88 -10.83 0.51
CA SER A 230 6.85 -10.86 -0.60
C SER A 230 8.30 -10.63 -0.14
N ARG A 231 8.51 -9.84 0.92
CA ARG A 231 9.82 -9.64 1.56
C ARG A 231 10.20 -10.73 2.55
N ARG A 232 9.31 -11.69 2.83
CA ARG A 232 9.52 -12.78 3.79
C ARG A 232 9.97 -12.28 5.17
N LEU A 233 9.39 -11.17 5.62
CA LEU A 233 9.81 -10.49 6.84
C LEU A 233 9.62 -11.37 8.07
N LEU A 234 8.45 -11.99 8.19
CA LEU A 234 8.09 -12.86 9.32
C LEU A 234 8.91 -14.16 9.35
N ASP A 235 9.37 -14.66 8.19
CA ASP A 235 10.25 -15.84 8.11
C ASP A 235 11.63 -15.60 8.78
N SER A 236 12.06 -14.34 8.86
CA SER A 236 13.32 -13.96 9.50
C SER A 236 13.25 -13.98 11.03
N VAL A 237 12.04 -13.99 11.61
CA VAL A 237 11.82 -13.99 13.06
C VAL A 237 11.97 -15.42 13.58
N GLN A 238 12.83 -15.63 14.58
CA GLN A 238 13.09 -16.98 15.12
C GLN A 238 12.01 -17.43 16.11
N ASP A 239 11.55 -16.51 16.96
CA ASP A 239 10.52 -16.77 17.97
C ASP A 239 9.12 -16.73 17.32
N LEU A 240 8.34 -17.79 17.51
CA LEU A 240 6.99 -17.92 16.98
C LEU A 240 6.00 -16.96 17.65
N THR A 241 6.19 -16.67 18.94
CA THR A 241 5.36 -15.74 19.70
C THR A 241 5.55 -14.33 19.18
N VAL A 242 6.81 -13.88 19.08
CA VAL A 242 7.14 -12.57 18.49
C VAL A 242 6.68 -12.49 17.04
N ARG A 243 6.83 -13.57 16.26
CA ARG A 243 6.34 -13.61 14.87
C ARG A 243 4.83 -13.37 14.80
N LYS A 244 4.05 -14.06 15.63
CA LYS A 244 2.59 -13.90 15.68
C LYS A 244 2.23 -12.48 16.10
N MET A 245 2.88 -11.93 17.12
CA MET A 245 2.67 -10.55 17.53
C MET A 245 2.94 -9.57 16.38
N LEU A 246 4.10 -9.69 15.72
CA LEU A 246 4.45 -8.82 14.59
C LEU A 246 3.41 -8.88 13.47
N ASP A 247 2.86 -10.05 13.17
CA ASP A 247 1.79 -10.23 12.19
C ASP A 247 0.50 -9.54 12.64
N ASP A 248 0.05 -9.81 13.88
CA ASP A 248 -1.17 -9.24 14.45
C ASP A 248 -1.10 -7.69 14.47
N TYR A 249 -0.01 -7.11 14.98
CA TYR A 249 0.18 -5.66 15.05
C TYR A 249 0.45 -5.03 13.67
N GLY A 250 1.19 -5.73 12.80
CA GLY A 250 1.39 -5.29 11.42
C GLY A 250 0.05 -5.15 10.69
N ASN A 251 -0.85 -6.12 10.86
CA ASN A 251 -2.20 -6.09 10.30
C ASN A 251 -3.07 -5.00 10.93
N ALA A 252 -3.00 -4.78 12.25
CA ALA A 252 -3.72 -3.70 12.93
C ALA A 252 -3.30 -2.32 12.39
N VAL A 253 -1.99 -2.07 12.27
CA VAL A 253 -1.46 -0.82 11.70
C VAL A 253 -1.86 -0.69 10.23
N ALA A 254 -1.82 -1.77 9.45
CA ALA A 254 -2.24 -1.77 8.05
C ALA A 254 -3.71 -1.34 7.89
N GLN A 255 -4.59 -1.83 8.76
CA GLN A 255 -6.01 -1.45 8.75
C GLN A 255 -6.22 0.01 9.14
N ALA A 256 -5.58 0.46 10.23
CA ALA A 256 -5.67 1.86 10.67
C ALA A 256 -5.16 2.83 9.59
N ILE A 257 -4.00 2.56 8.99
CA ILE A 257 -3.44 3.41 7.93
C ILE A 257 -4.28 3.40 6.65
N THR A 258 -5.01 2.31 6.34
CA THR A 258 -5.95 2.30 5.21
C THR A 258 -7.08 3.32 5.42
N SER A 259 -7.64 3.41 6.63
CA SER A 259 -8.67 4.40 6.96
C SER A 259 -8.14 5.82 6.77
N ILE A 260 -6.95 6.13 7.32
CA ILE A 260 -6.30 7.44 7.14
C ILE A 260 -6.01 7.72 5.66
N TRP A 261 -5.48 6.74 4.93
CA TRP A 261 -5.13 6.90 3.52
C TRP A 261 -6.34 7.23 2.64
N ILE A 262 -7.48 6.57 2.86
CA ILE A 262 -8.73 6.88 2.15
C ILE A 262 -9.15 8.33 2.38
N LEU A 263 -9.02 8.85 3.60
CA LEU A 263 -9.35 10.24 3.95
C LEU A 263 -8.39 11.27 3.34
N THR A 264 -7.15 10.86 3.02
CA THR A 264 -6.14 11.74 2.40
C THR A 264 -6.18 11.77 0.87
N LYS A 265 -6.99 10.90 0.24
CA LYS A 265 -7.12 10.86 -1.22
C LYS A 265 -7.84 12.09 -1.75
#